data_AF-A0A7Y7M323-F1
#
_entry.id   AF-A0A7Y7M323-F1
#
_cell.length_a   1.000
_cell.length_b   1.000
_cell.length_c   1.000
_cell.angle_alpha   90.00
_cell.angle_beta   90.00
_cell.angle_gamma   90.00
#
_symmetry.space_group_name_H-M   'P 1'
#
loop_
_entity.id
_entity.type
_entity.pdbx_description
1 polymer ?
#
loop_
_entity_poly.entity_id
_entity_poly.type
_entity_poly.pdbx_seq_one_letter_code
_entity_poly.pdbx_strand_id
1 'polypeptide(L)'
;MTGRAGQPRTETQESLAALTALYEATIRNLRLTERRKLSNLTRSFEGRLAEAYEKLNESAQAVSRAQSKADDLQRLVLRLHHENKQHELSERQAVKDMQHLAARVLALHSNANTHLDPSTAAIFARRGWNTEMGRS
;
A
#
# COMPACT_ATOMS: atom_id res chain seq x y z
N MET A 1 91.55 25.95 -49.74
CA MET A 1 90.25 25.50 -50.29
C MET A 1 89.88 24.25 -49.50
N THR A 2 88.81 24.21 -48.72
CA THR A 2 87.40 24.35 -49.10
C THR A 2 86.57 24.82 -47.90
N GLY A 3 85.77 25.88 -48.10
CA GLY A 3 84.91 26.45 -47.08
C GLY A 3 83.73 25.53 -46.75
N ARG A 4 83.56 25.24 -45.45
CA ARG A 4 82.40 24.58 -44.86
C ARG A 4 81.30 25.63 -44.67
N ALA A 5 80.64 26.02 -45.77
CA ALA A 5 79.54 26.98 -45.78
C ALA A 5 78.27 26.28 -46.26
N GLY A 6 77.55 25.62 -45.35
CA GLY A 6 76.31 24.93 -45.71
C GLY A 6 75.39 24.51 -44.56
N GLN A 7 75.78 24.64 -43.28
CA GLN A 7 75.07 23.97 -42.18
C GLN A 7 74.11 24.81 -41.29
N PRO A 8 74.06 26.17 -41.28
CA PRO A 8 73.24 26.87 -40.27
C PRO A 8 71.73 26.95 -40.59
N ARG A 9 71.33 26.85 -41.87
CA ARG A 9 69.91 26.99 -42.30
C ARG A 9 69.08 25.72 -42.12
N THR A 10 69.70 24.56 -42.24
CA THR A 10 69.02 23.26 -42.08
C THR A 10 68.77 22.95 -40.61
N GLU A 11 69.73 23.20 -39.72
CA GLU A 11 69.58 22.99 -38.27
C GLU A 11 68.51 23.90 -37.65
N THR A 12 68.39 25.14 -38.12
CA THR A 12 67.35 26.09 -37.69
C THR A 12 65.95 25.69 -38.18
N GLN A 13 65.85 25.10 -39.37
CA GLN A 13 64.59 24.60 -39.91
C GLN A 13 64.14 23.29 -39.25
N GLU A 14 65.08 22.39 -38.95
CA GLU A 14 64.83 21.16 -38.20
C GLU A 14 64.39 21.43 -36.75
N SER A 15 65.04 22.38 -36.09
CA SER A 15 64.66 22.79 -34.72
C SER A 15 63.28 23.46 -34.67
N LEU A 16 62.93 24.29 -35.66
CA LEU A 16 61.57 24.83 -35.80
C LEU A 16 60.53 23.73 -36.03
N ALA A 17 60.82 22.78 -36.92
CA ALA A 17 59.92 21.64 -37.19
C ALA A 17 59.73 20.77 -35.94
N ALA A 18 60.79 20.51 -35.18
CA ALA A 18 60.73 19.78 -33.92
C ALA A 18 59.89 20.52 -32.87
N LEU A 19 60.01 21.86 -32.78
CA LEU A 19 59.22 22.68 -31.88
C LEU A 19 57.73 22.64 -32.25
N THR A 20 57.41 22.76 -33.55
CA THR A 20 56.03 22.65 -34.06
C THR A 20 55.44 21.27 -33.76
N ALA A 21 56.20 20.19 -33.98
CA ALA A 21 55.76 18.83 -33.66
C ALA A 21 55.47 18.64 -32.15
N LEU A 22 56.28 19.25 -31.28
CA LEU A 22 56.04 19.27 -29.84
C LEU A 22 54.76 20.03 -29.47
N TYR A 23 54.53 21.20 -30.05
CA TYR A 23 53.29 21.96 -29.85
C TYR A 23 52.06 21.19 -30.34
N GLU A 24 52.12 20.55 -31.50
CA GLU A 24 51.01 19.73 -31.98
C GLU A 24 50.75 18.52 -31.08
N ALA A 25 51.81 17.84 -30.62
CA ALA A 25 51.69 16.69 -29.73
C ALA A 25 51.05 17.07 -28.39
N THR A 26 51.46 18.20 -27.81
CA THR A 26 50.88 18.72 -26.56
C THR A 26 49.41 19.11 -26.72
N ILE A 27 49.04 19.79 -27.81
CA ILE A 27 47.64 20.12 -28.11
C ILE A 27 46.79 18.85 -28.28
N ARG A 28 47.30 17.83 -28.99
CA ARG A 28 46.61 16.54 -29.17
C ARG A 28 46.40 15.83 -27.83
N ASN A 29 47.41 15.81 -26.96
CA ASN A 29 47.31 15.22 -25.63
C ASN A 29 46.31 15.96 -24.74
N LEU A 30 46.31 17.29 -24.75
CA LEU A 30 45.33 18.11 -24.02
C LEU A 30 43.91 17.75 -24.45
N ARG A 31 43.62 17.75 -25.75
CA ARG A 31 42.30 17.37 -26.28
C ARG A 31 41.89 15.95 -25.90
N LEU A 32 42.81 14.99 -25.96
CA LEU A 32 42.55 13.61 -25.55
C LEU A 32 42.21 13.50 -24.06
N THR A 33 42.94 14.21 -23.20
CA THR A 33 42.70 14.18 -21.75
C THR A 33 41.37 14.84 -21.38
N GLU A 34 41.05 15.99 -21.97
CA GLU A 34 39.76 16.67 -21.76
C GLU A 34 38.60 15.81 -22.25
N ARG A 35 38.70 15.21 -23.44
CA ARG A 35 37.66 14.32 -23.97
C ARG A 35 37.42 13.12 -23.06
N ARG A 36 38.49 12.51 -22.52
CA ARG A 36 38.37 11.41 -21.55
C ARG A 36 37.69 11.86 -20.27
N LYS A 37 38.09 13.01 -19.70
CA LYS A 37 37.46 13.57 -18.50
C LYS A 37 35.96 13.82 -18.71
N LEU A 38 35.60 14.45 -19.82
CA LEU A 38 34.20 14.68 -20.19
C LEU A 38 33.44 13.37 -20.33
N SER A 39 33.98 12.38 -21.05
CA SER A 39 33.30 11.09 -21.22
C SER A 39 33.07 10.34 -19.90
N ASN A 40 34.04 10.39 -18.98
CA ASN A 40 33.91 9.77 -17.66
C ASN A 40 32.87 10.49 -16.81
N LEU A 41 32.85 11.82 -16.88
CA LEU A 41 31.88 12.64 -16.15
C LEU A 41 30.46 12.41 -16.68
N THR A 42 30.26 12.43 -18.00
CA THR A 42 28.96 12.15 -18.63
C THR A 42 28.46 10.77 -18.24
N ARG A 43 29.31 9.74 -18.33
CA ARG A 43 28.94 8.37 -17.95
C ARG A 43 28.57 8.26 -16.47
N SER A 44 29.26 8.98 -15.59
CA SER A 44 28.91 9.02 -14.17
C SER A 44 27.54 9.68 -13.94
N PHE A 45 27.23 10.76 -14.67
CA PHE A 45 25.93 11.42 -14.55
C PHE A 45 24.81 10.55 -15.13
N GLU A 46 25.02 9.90 -16.26
CA GLU A 46 24.06 8.96 -16.86
C GLU A 46 23.75 7.81 -15.90
N GLY A 47 24.76 7.23 -15.25
CA GLY A 47 24.56 6.19 -14.24
C GLY A 47 23.72 6.68 -13.06
N ARG A 48 24.04 7.87 -12.51
CA ARG A 48 23.27 8.46 -11.40
C ARG A 48 21.83 8.81 -11.81
N LEU A 49 21.63 9.27 -13.03
CA LEU A 49 20.30 9.54 -13.59
C LEU A 49 19.48 8.25 -13.70
N ALA A 50 20.07 7.17 -14.23
CA ALA A 50 19.42 5.87 -14.32
C ALA A 50 19.01 5.36 -12.93
N GLU A 51 19.90 5.37 -11.95
CA GLU A 51 19.60 4.98 -10.57
C GLU A 51 18.49 5.84 -9.95
N ALA A 52 18.49 7.16 -10.20
CA ALA A 52 17.46 8.06 -9.70
C ALA A 52 16.08 7.76 -10.34
N TYR A 53 16.05 7.46 -11.64
CA TYR A 53 14.82 7.07 -12.33
C TYR A 53 14.29 5.72 -11.83
N GLU A 54 15.15 4.74 -11.60
CA GLU A 54 14.74 3.45 -11.04
C GLU A 54 14.10 3.62 -9.66
N LYS A 55 14.77 4.35 -8.75
CA LYS A 55 14.23 4.66 -7.42
C LYS A 55 12.90 5.42 -7.48
N LEU A 56 12.79 6.39 -8.39
CA LEU A 56 11.54 7.12 -8.60
C LEU A 56 10.42 6.18 -9.06
N ASN A 57 10.71 5.30 -10.02
CA ASN A 57 9.74 4.34 -10.53
C ASN A 57 9.30 3.33 -9.45
N GLU A 58 10.25 2.81 -8.67
CA GLU A 58 9.95 1.95 -7.52
C GLU A 58 9.05 2.66 -6.50
N SER A 59 9.36 3.91 -6.17
CA SER A 59 8.54 4.70 -5.24
C SER A 59 7.12 4.93 -5.78
N ALA A 60 6.98 5.24 -7.08
CA ALA A 60 5.69 5.43 -7.72
C ALA A 60 4.85 4.14 -7.70
N GLN A 61 5.48 2.99 -7.96
CA GLN A 61 4.83 1.68 -7.86
C GLN A 61 4.40 1.37 -6.43
N ALA A 62 5.23 1.67 -5.44
CA ALA A 62 4.90 1.47 -4.03
C ALA A 62 3.69 2.31 -3.61
N VAL A 63 3.65 3.58 -4.02
CA VAL A 63 2.51 4.48 -3.77
C VAL A 63 1.25 3.96 -4.45
N SER A 64 1.33 3.53 -5.72
CA SER A 64 0.18 2.98 -6.45
C SER A 64 -0.40 1.73 -5.76
N ARG A 65 0.46 0.81 -5.31
CA ARG A 65 0.03 -0.38 -4.55
C ARG A 65 -0.61 -0.01 -3.21
N ALA A 66 -0.03 0.96 -2.50
CA ALA A 66 -0.57 1.42 -1.23
C ALA A 66 -1.97 2.05 -1.42
N GLN A 67 -2.15 2.86 -2.46
CA GLN A 67 -3.42 3.48 -2.79
C GLN A 67 -4.48 2.44 -3.17
N SER A 68 -4.15 1.47 -4.03
CA SER A 68 -5.06 0.36 -4.35
C SER A 68 -5.52 -0.39 -3.10
N LYS A 69 -4.60 -0.65 -2.16
CA LYS A 69 -4.92 -1.33 -0.90
C LYS A 69 -5.80 -0.48 0.02
N ALA A 70 -5.58 0.83 0.04
CA ALA A 70 -6.42 1.77 0.78
C ALA A 70 -7.86 1.78 0.22
N ASP A 71 -8.01 1.80 -1.11
CA ASP A 71 -9.31 1.77 -1.78
C ASP A 71 -10.06 0.44 -1.54
N ASP A 72 -9.33 -0.69 -1.53
CA ASP A 72 -9.88 -2.00 -1.18
C ASP A 72 -10.38 -2.03 0.27
N LEU A 73 -9.58 -1.51 1.21
CA LEU A 73 -9.97 -1.42 2.62
C LEU A 73 -11.17 -0.50 2.83
N GLN A 74 -11.23 0.64 2.13
CA GLN A 74 -12.38 1.53 2.19
C GLN A 74 -13.66 0.84 1.72
N ARG A 75 -13.58 0.09 0.62
CA ARG A 75 -14.71 -0.73 0.12
C ARG A 75 -15.13 -1.80 1.11
N LEU A 76 -14.16 -2.46 1.76
CA LEU A 76 -14.43 -3.47 2.79
C LEU A 76 -15.16 -2.85 4.00
N VAL A 77 -14.69 -1.71 4.49
CA VAL A 77 -15.31 -1.00 5.63
C VAL A 77 -16.75 -0.61 5.31
N LEU A 78 -17.02 -0.09 4.10
CA LEU A 78 -18.38 0.24 3.68
C LEU A 78 -19.29 -0.99 3.66
N ARG A 79 -18.78 -2.13 3.19
CA ARG A 79 -19.52 -3.40 3.17
C ARG A 79 -19.82 -3.89 4.59
N LEU A 80 -18.80 -3.95 5.45
CA LEU A 80 -18.96 -4.37 6.85
C LEU A 80 -19.95 -3.47 7.60
N HIS A 81 -19.93 -2.16 7.33
CA HIS A 81 -20.91 -1.24 7.92
C HIS A 81 -22.34 -1.55 7.48
N HIS A 82 -22.53 -1.89 6.21
CA HIS A 82 -23.84 -2.30 5.71
C HIS A 82 -24.30 -3.63 6.32
N GLU A 83 -23.42 -4.62 6.35
CA GLU A 83 -23.68 -5.94 6.96
C GLU A 83 -24.03 -5.81 8.45
N ASN A 84 -23.28 -4.98 9.20
CA ASN A 84 -23.53 -4.77 10.62
C ASN A 84 -24.91 -4.11 10.86
N LYS A 85 -25.30 -3.14 10.03
CA LYS A 85 -26.65 -2.56 10.08
C LYS A 85 -27.75 -3.59 9.84
N GLN A 86 -27.54 -4.49 8.88
CA GLN A 86 -28.50 -5.57 8.62
C GLN A 86 -28.59 -6.53 9.81
N HIS A 87 -27.44 -6.85 10.41
CA HIS A 87 -27.37 -7.69 11.61
C HIS A 87 -28.15 -7.07 12.77
N GLU A 88 -27.92 -5.79 13.09
CA GLU A 88 -28.65 -5.07 14.13
C GLU A 88 -30.18 -5.07 13.92
N LEU A 89 -30.63 -4.92 12.67
CA LEU A 89 -32.05 -4.97 12.35
C LEU A 89 -32.62 -6.39 12.56
N SER A 90 -31.88 -7.41 12.13
CA SER A 90 -32.28 -8.81 12.31
C SER A 90 -32.36 -9.21 13.78
N GLU A 91 -31.42 -8.78 14.61
CA GLU A 91 -31.42 -9.03 16.05
C GLU A 91 -32.61 -8.35 16.72
N ARG A 92 -32.90 -7.09 16.38
CA ARG A 92 -34.07 -6.37 16.89
C ARG A 92 -35.37 -7.09 16.54
N GLN A 93 -35.48 -7.64 15.33
CA GLN A 93 -36.65 -8.40 14.94
C GLN A 93 -36.74 -9.73 15.71
N ALA A 94 -35.64 -10.47 15.82
CA ALA A 94 -35.61 -11.72 16.58
C ALA A 94 -36.00 -11.53 18.05
N VAL A 95 -35.57 -10.43 18.68
CA VAL A 95 -35.98 -10.09 20.05
C VAL A 95 -37.48 -9.84 20.14
N LYS A 96 -38.07 -9.10 19.20
CA LYS A 96 -39.53 -8.89 19.16
C LYS A 96 -40.28 -10.20 18.97
N ASP A 97 -39.80 -11.06 18.08
CA ASP A 97 -40.41 -12.36 17.82
C ASP A 97 -40.36 -13.26 19.08
N MET A 98 -39.24 -13.25 19.80
CA MET A 98 -39.12 -13.94 21.08
C MET A 98 -40.05 -13.37 22.16
N GLN A 99 -40.20 -12.04 22.24
CA GLN A 99 -41.15 -11.41 23.17
C GLN A 99 -42.60 -11.81 22.84
N HIS A 100 -42.97 -11.80 21.56
CA HIS A 100 -44.29 -12.25 21.12
C HIS A 100 -44.53 -13.73 21.42
N LEU A 101 -43.51 -14.58 21.20
CA LEU A 101 -43.58 -16.01 21.53
C LEU A 101 -43.77 -16.21 23.04
N ALA A 102 -42.98 -15.54 23.87
CA ALA A 102 -43.11 -15.61 25.32
C ALA A 102 -44.51 -15.18 25.79
N ALA A 103 -45.06 -14.08 25.25
CA ALA A 103 -46.41 -13.65 25.55
C ALA A 103 -47.48 -14.68 25.15
N ARG A 104 -47.33 -15.33 23.97
CA ARG A 104 -48.23 -16.41 23.54
C ARG A 104 -48.15 -17.62 24.46
N VAL A 105 -46.95 -18.02 24.90
CA VAL A 105 -46.78 -19.12 25.85
C VAL A 105 -47.46 -18.81 27.18
N LEU A 106 -47.29 -17.59 27.71
CA LEU A 106 -47.97 -17.14 28.93
C LEU A 106 -49.50 -17.15 28.77
N ALA A 107 -50.03 -16.69 27.63
CA ALA A 107 -51.46 -16.70 27.34
C ALA A 107 -52.02 -18.12 27.17
N LEU A 108 -51.27 -19.04 26.56
CA LEU A 108 -51.64 -20.46 26.49
C LEU A 108 -51.67 -21.10 27.88
N HIS A 109 -50.70 -20.78 28.73
CA HIS A 109 -50.66 -21.28 30.10
C HIS A 109 -51.84 -20.75 30.92
N SER A 110 -52.17 -19.46 30.83
CA SER A 110 -53.33 -18.90 31.52
C SER A 110 -54.65 -19.50 31.02
N ASN A 111 -54.81 -19.67 29.71
CA ASN A 111 -56.00 -20.28 29.12
C ASN A 111 -56.16 -21.76 29.50
N ALA A 112 -55.07 -22.53 29.46
CA ALA A 112 -55.07 -23.92 29.92
C ALA A 112 -55.50 -23.99 31.39
N ASN A 113 -55.02 -23.07 32.22
CA ASN A 113 -55.35 -23.02 33.64
C ASN A 113 -56.83 -22.64 33.89
N THR A 114 -57.45 -21.79 33.05
CA THR A 114 -58.88 -21.45 33.16
C THR A 114 -59.83 -22.56 32.74
N HIS A 115 -59.35 -23.57 32.01
CA HIS A 115 -60.15 -24.71 31.56
C HIS A 115 -59.90 -26.00 32.36
N LEU A 116 -59.03 -25.98 33.37
CA LEU A 116 -58.84 -27.11 34.27
C LEU A 116 -60.03 -27.24 35.23
N ASP A 117 -60.57 -28.46 35.33
CA ASP A 117 -61.55 -28.80 36.37
C ASP A 117 -60.93 -28.54 37.76
N PRO A 118 -61.64 -27.90 38.73
CA PRO A 118 -61.13 -27.55 40.05
C PRO A 118 -60.37 -28.66 40.79
N SER A 119 -60.73 -29.92 40.59
CA SER A 119 -60.00 -31.09 41.16
C SER A 119 -58.56 -31.19 40.63
N THR A 120 -58.38 -30.93 39.35
CA THR A 120 -57.11 -31.06 38.63
C THR A 120 -56.22 -29.84 38.88
N ALA A 121 -56.81 -28.64 38.92
CA ALA A 121 -56.11 -27.42 39.31
C ALA A 121 -55.49 -27.53 40.72
N ALA A 122 -56.21 -28.12 41.68
CA ALA A 122 -55.70 -28.36 43.03
C ALA A 122 -54.51 -29.33 43.09
N ILE A 123 -54.44 -30.31 42.19
CA ILE A 123 -53.32 -31.26 42.09
C ILE A 123 -52.06 -30.56 41.56
N PHE A 124 -52.21 -29.71 40.54
CA PHE A 124 -51.09 -28.94 39.98
C PHE A 124 -50.54 -27.90 40.98
N ALA A 125 -51.43 -27.21 41.71
CA ALA A 125 -51.06 -26.29 42.77
C ALA A 125 -50.20 -26.96 43.86
N ARG A 126 -50.58 -28.17 44.30
CA ARG A 126 -49.81 -28.94 45.31
C ARG A 126 -48.44 -29.40 44.82
N ARG A 127 -48.24 -29.53 43.51
CA ARG A 127 -46.98 -29.96 42.89
C ARG A 127 -46.05 -28.78 42.56
N GLY A 128 -46.39 -27.57 42.99
CA GLY A 128 -45.56 -26.37 42.79
C GLY A 128 -45.59 -25.81 41.37
N TRP A 129 -46.53 -26.28 40.54
CA TRP A 129 -46.80 -25.67 39.24
C TRP A 129 -47.79 -24.53 39.50
N ASN A 130 -47.27 -23.30 39.55
CA ASN A 130 -48.01 -22.12 40.00
C ASN A 130 -49.37 -21.97 39.31
N THR A 131 -50.44 -22.22 40.07
CA THR A 131 -51.81 -21.79 39.77
C THR A 131 -52.15 -20.53 40.56
N GLU A 132 -51.23 -19.56 40.63
CA GLU A 132 -51.48 -18.29 41.30
C GLU A 132 -52.33 -17.38 40.40
N MET A 133 -53.65 -17.64 40.41
CA MET A 133 -54.64 -16.59 40.29
C MET A 133 -54.73 -15.87 41.65
N GLY A 134 -54.15 -14.66 41.71
CA GLY A 134 -54.63 -13.60 42.58
C GLY A 134 -53.98 -13.46 43.95
N ARG A 135 -52.98 -12.56 44.05
CA ARG A 135 -53.00 -11.47 45.03
C ARG A 135 -52.48 -10.19 44.39
N SER A 136 -53.20 -9.10 44.70
CA SER A 136 -53.12 -7.72 44.21
C SER A 136 -51.74 -7.08 44.31
#